data_AF-A0A8J2EFI5-F1
#
_entry.id   AF-A0A8J2EFI5-F1
#
_cell.length_a   1.000
_cell.length_b   1.000
_cell.length_c   1.000
_cell.angle_alpha   90.00
_cell.angle_beta   90.00
_cell.angle_gamma   90.00
#
_symmetry.space_group_name_H-M   'P 1'
#
loop_
_entity.id
_entity.type
_entity.pdbx_description
1 polymer ?
#
loop_
_entity_poly.entity_id
_entity_poly.type
_entity_poly.pdbx_seq_one_letter_code
_entity_poly.pdbx_strand_id
1 'polypeptide(L)'
;MPKVERFFNNDFKNFSDNRSTRQRFKRHDTLRRIKRTSFSLPRHLPYDYSDNDDGFYVLYLKLIERLCSRDESNCIPNTCKWYIEDFKFQLYNKKNPCHNFTVDFNEEKISSIQSSIDEKWGSSPNWKLYQMSDFTWKFSGSCSLRIPELDDEFKFFKKSIDLYDKFSIGKNLEDKDIIIGGDYSIEEISDAISGVLGGNYAQLGCTEGKNWWKDLNYPRFNELIIFLDKQFSPIKNPGWRKHGYRLQDCQRNVTVYYDV
;
A
#
# COMPACT_ATOMS: atom_id res chain seq x y z
N MET A 1 26.13 -24.26 -28.06
CA MET A 1 26.94 -23.10 -28.51
C MET A 1 26.93 -23.08 -30.03
N PRO A 2 26.41 -22.00 -30.63
CA PRO A 2 27.28 -21.18 -31.48
C PRO A 2 27.08 -19.68 -31.25
N LYS A 3 28.20 -18.94 -31.41
CA LYS A 3 28.27 -17.48 -31.54
C LYS A 3 27.92 -17.10 -32.98
N VAL A 4 27.21 -15.98 -33.16
CA VAL A 4 27.30 -15.17 -34.39
C VAL A 4 27.35 -13.70 -33.97
N GLU A 5 28.38 -13.00 -34.44
CA GLU A 5 28.62 -11.58 -34.24
C GLU A 5 27.89 -10.71 -35.28
N ARG A 6 27.44 -9.55 -34.79
CA ARG A 6 27.42 -8.18 -35.34
C ARG A 6 27.01 -7.91 -36.79
N PHE A 7 26.09 -6.95 -36.91
CA PHE A 7 26.01 -5.81 -37.85
C PHE A 7 24.81 -4.94 -37.34
N PHE A 8 24.74 -3.60 -37.23
CA PHE A 8 25.46 -2.45 -37.78
C PHE A 8 25.37 -1.23 -36.81
N ASN A 9 26.41 -0.39 -36.85
CA ASN A 9 26.50 1.08 -36.66
C ASN A 9 25.28 1.87 -37.21
N ASN A 10 24.93 3.12 -36.90
CA ASN A 10 25.57 4.35 -36.40
C ASN A 10 24.42 5.28 -35.94
N ASP A 11 24.67 6.22 -35.03
CA ASP A 11 24.50 7.67 -35.31
C ASP A 11 24.76 8.52 -34.06
N PHE A 12 25.07 9.79 -34.32
CA PHE A 12 25.47 10.88 -33.41
C PHE A 12 26.97 11.11 -33.22
N LYS A 13 27.59 11.64 -34.29
CA LYS A 13 28.50 12.79 -34.19
C LYS A 13 27.93 13.95 -34.99
N ASN A 14 27.78 15.11 -34.33
CA ASN A 14 28.22 16.43 -34.79
C ASN A 14 27.45 17.52 -34.03
N PHE A 15 28.17 18.34 -33.26
CA PHE A 15 28.16 19.81 -33.45
C PHE A 15 29.29 20.41 -32.61
N SER A 16 30.30 20.91 -33.30
CA SER A 16 31.42 21.67 -32.77
C SER A 16 31.20 23.16 -33.00
N ASP A 17 31.63 23.94 -32.00
CA ASP A 17 32.17 25.30 -32.06
C ASP A 17 31.30 26.48 -32.55
N ASN A 18 31.10 27.43 -31.64
CA ASN A 18 31.20 28.85 -31.99
C ASN A 18 31.77 29.67 -30.82
N ARG A 19 32.94 30.30 -31.04
CA ARG A 19 33.61 31.21 -30.10
C ARG A 19 33.21 32.65 -30.38
N SER A 20 32.80 33.40 -29.37
CA SER A 20 33.30 34.75 -29.03
C SER A 20 32.58 35.18 -27.74
N THR A 21 33.25 35.46 -26.63
CA THR A 21 33.87 36.75 -26.36
C THR A 21 34.67 36.63 -25.05
N ARG A 22 35.88 37.20 -25.04
CA ARG A 22 36.70 37.38 -23.85
C ARG A 22 36.12 38.52 -23.01
N GLN A 23 35.77 38.26 -21.77
CA GLN A 23 35.87 39.27 -20.71
C GLN A 23 36.60 38.69 -19.49
N ARG A 24 37.74 39.32 -19.19
CA ARG A 24 38.51 39.15 -17.95
C ARG A 24 37.62 39.51 -16.77
N PHE A 25 37.40 38.56 -15.86
CA PHE A 25 37.09 38.89 -14.47
C PHE A 25 38.04 38.16 -13.53
N LYS A 26 38.54 38.94 -12.58
CA LYS A 26 39.63 38.68 -11.65
C LYS A 26 39.34 37.46 -10.78
N ARG A 27 40.36 36.62 -10.57
CA ARG A 27 40.37 35.60 -9.51
C ARG A 27 40.25 36.31 -8.16
N HIS A 28 39.14 36.11 -7.47
CA HIS A 28 39.09 36.22 -6.02
C HIS A 28 38.88 34.81 -5.48
N ASP A 29 39.94 34.28 -4.88
CA ASP A 29 39.88 33.13 -4.01
C ASP A 29 38.91 33.41 -2.87
N THR A 30 37.85 32.64 -2.77
CA THR A 30 37.08 32.51 -1.54
C THR A 30 36.63 31.06 -1.43
N LEU A 31 37.50 30.23 -0.86
CA LEU A 31 37.18 28.90 -0.36
C LEU A 31 36.10 29.04 0.73
N ARG A 32 34.81 29.00 0.34
CA ARG A 32 33.74 28.73 1.28
C ARG A 32 33.78 27.25 1.64
N ARG A 33 34.36 26.96 2.81
CA ARG A 33 34.08 25.75 3.60
C ARG A 33 32.58 25.48 3.59
N ILE A 34 32.14 24.52 2.79
CA ILE A 34 30.86 23.85 3.03
C ILE A 34 31.09 23.03 4.29
N LYS A 35 30.75 23.60 5.45
CA LYS A 35 30.52 22.80 6.66
C LYS A 35 29.41 21.83 6.28
N ARG A 36 29.75 20.54 6.21
CA ARG A 36 28.77 19.46 6.30
C ARG A 36 28.07 19.62 7.65
N THR A 37 27.03 20.44 7.70
CA THR A 37 25.98 20.28 8.69
C THR A 37 25.33 18.96 8.35
N SER A 38 25.70 17.91 9.07
CA SER A 38 24.89 16.72 9.21
C SER A 38 23.48 17.19 9.57
N PHE A 39 22.56 17.14 8.61
CA PHE A 39 21.14 17.16 8.93
C PHE A 39 20.89 15.90 9.76
N SER A 40 20.98 16.04 11.08
CA SER A 40 20.38 15.08 11.97
C SER A 40 18.89 15.27 11.78
N LEU A 41 18.24 14.31 11.12
CA LEU A 41 16.80 14.16 11.23
C LEU A 41 16.46 14.15 12.72
N PRO A 42 15.40 14.85 13.17
CA PRO A 42 14.95 14.72 14.53
C PRO A 42 14.81 13.24 14.86
N ARG A 43 15.49 12.79 15.91
CA ARG A 43 15.20 11.49 16.54
C ARG A 43 13.79 11.60 17.11
N HIS A 44 12.79 11.35 16.27
CA HIS A 44 11.48 10.97 16.76
C HIS A 44 11.72 9.67 17.52
N LEU A 45 11.72 9.77 18.85
CA LEU A 45 11.71 8.60 19.70
C LEU A 45 10.50 7.76 19.26
N PRO A 46 10.67 6.44 19.07
CA PRO A 46 9.53 5.58 18.79
C PRO A 46 8.51 5.81 19.91
N TYR A 47 7.29 6.17 19.53
CA TYR A 47 6.23 6.32 20.51
C TYR A 47 6.00 4.93 21.10
N ASP A 48 6.33 4.78 22.37
CA ASP A 48 6.18 3.51 23.08
C ASP A 48 4.72 3.40 23.52
N TYR A 49 3.95 2.65 22.73
CA TYR A 49 2.53 2.43 22.97
C TYR A 49 2.34 1.68 24.27
N SER A 50 1.45 2.14 25.15
CA SER A 50 1.06 1.42 26.36
C SER A 50 -0.16 0.53 26.10
N ASP A 51 -0.32 -0.57 26.84
CA ASP A 51 -1.51 -1.44 26.74
C ASP A 51 -2.81 -0.68 27.05
N ASN A 52 -2.69 0.38 27.84
CA ASN A 52 -3.78 1.28 28.23
C ASN A 52 -4.07 2.34 27.16
N ASP A 53 -3.29 2.41 26.09
CA ASP A 53 -3.50 3.40 25.05
C ASP A 53 -4.77 3.07 24.28
N ASP A 54 -5.73 3.99 24.33
CA ASP A 54 -7.01 3.80 23.68
C ASP A 54 -6.85 3.93 22.15
N GLY A 55 -7.19 2.87 21.44
CA GLY A 55 -6.97 2.77 20.01
C GLY A 55 -7.59 1.52 19.41
N PHE A 56 -7.41 1.39 18.10
CA PHE A 56 -8.05 0.39 17.26
C PHE A 56 -7.06 -0.09 16.19
N TYR A 57 -7.34 -1.23 15.61
CA TYR A 57 -6.61 -1.75 14.47
C TYR A 57 -7.28 -1.32 13.16
N VAL A 58 -6.46 -1.12 12.14
CA VAL A 58 -6.92 -0.84 10.79
C VAL A 58 -6.32 -1.87 9.85
N LEU A 59 -7.19 -2.60 9.15
CA LEU A 59 -6.83 -3.51 8.07
C LEU A 59 -7.15 -2.83 6.74
N TYR A 60 -6.12 -2.54 5.95
CA TYR A 60 -6.23 -1.95 4.63
C TYR A 60 -6.11 -3.04 3.59
N LEU A 61 -7.14 -3.18 2.79
CA LEU A 61 -7.17 -4.09 1.66
C LEU A 61 -7.16 -3.28 0.37
N LYS A 62 -6.43 -3.77 -0.61
CA LYS A 62 -6.32 -3.17 -1.93
C LYS A 62 -6.47 -4.22 -3.01
N LEU A 63 -7.29 -3.93 -3.99
CA LEU A 63 -7.36 -4.68 -5.23
C LEU A 63 -6.19 -4.22 -6.11
N ILE A 64 -5.25 -5.13 -6.40
CA ILE A 64 -4.11 -4.84 -7.26
C ILE A 64 -4.29 -5.57 -8.58
N GLU A 65 -4.38 -4.79 -9.65
CA GLU A 65 -4.31 -5.20 -11.05
C GLU A 65 -2.86 -5.65 -11.35
N ARG A 66 -2.48 -6.86 -10.94
CA ARG A 66 -1.06 -7.25 -11.07
C ARG A 66 -0.63 -7.48 -12.52
N LEU A 67 -1.53 -7.70 -13.47
CA LEU A 67 -1.16 -8.13 -14.84
C LEU A 67 -2.18 -7.79 -15.96
N CYS A 68 -2.97 -6.71 -15.88
CA CYS A 68 -3.63 -6.21 -17.09
C CYS A 68 -2.70 -5.21 -17.80
N SER A 69 -1.73 -5.77 -18.53
CA SER A 69 -1.04 -5.02 -19.57
C SER A 69 -2.06 -4.51 -20.59
N ARG A 70 -1.78 -3.37 -21.23
CA ARG A 70 -2.58 -2.63 -22.24
C ARG A 70 -3.23 -3.43 -23.39
N ASP A 71 -3.03 -4.74 -23.47
CA ASP A 71 -3.69 -5.65 -24.40
C ASP A 71 -4.70 -6.51 -23.63
N GLU A 72 -5.99 -6.28 -23.89
CA GLU A 72 -7.15 -7.04 -23.36
C GLU A 72 -7.04 -8.56 -23.57
N SER A 73 -6.16 -9.01 -24.48
CA SER A 73 -5.90 -10.42 -24.77
C SER A 73 -5.00 -11.13 -23.76
N ASN A 74 -4.36 -10.41 -22.83
CA ASN A 74 -3.45 -10.97 -21.81
C ASN A 74 -3.94 -10.79 -20.37
N CYS A 75 -5.11 -10.19 -20.14
CA CYS A 75 -5.75 -10.27 -18.84
C CYS A 75 -6.15 -11.74 -18.62
N ILE A 76 -5.42 -12.45 -17.78
CA ILE A 76 -5.82 -13.78 -17.35
C ILE A 76 -7.04 -13.54 -16.44
N PRO A 77 -8.26 -13.92 -16.85
CA PRO A 77 -9.41 -13.91 -15.95
C PRO A 77 -8.99 -14.79 -14.77
N ASN A 78 -8.96 -14.23 -13.55
CA ASN A 78 -8.50 -14.80 -12.26
C ASN A 78 -7.23 -14.20 -11.62
N THR A 79 -6.61 -13.12 -12.17
CA THR A 79 -5.45 -12.49 -11.51
C THR A 79 -5.78 -11.30 -10.60
N CYS A 80 -7.01 -10.81 -10.65
CA CYS A 80 -7.46 -9.65 -9.89
C CYS A 80 -7.84 -10.13 -8.48
N LYS A 81 -7.00 -9.83 -7.49
CA LYS A 81 -7.16 -10.30 -6.11
C LYS A 81 -7.01 -9.14 -5.15
N TRP A 82 -7.72 -9.24 -4.03
CA TRP A 82 -7.49 -8.38 -2.89
C TRP A 82 -6.16 -8.77 -2.23
N TYR A 83 -5.46 -7.77 -1.73
CA TYR A 83 -4.24 -7.94 -0.96
C TYR A 83 -4.33 -7.09 0.30
N ILE A 84 -3.64 -7.53 1.35
CA ILE A 84 -3.33 -6.72 2.52
C ILE A 84 -2.30 -5.69 2.06
N GLU A 85 -2.71 -4.43 2.07
CA GLU A 85 -1.82 -3.28 1.85
C GLU A 85 -1.12 -2.90 3.15
N ASP A 86 -1.86 -2.90 4.26
CA ASP A 86 -1.35 -2.53 5.58
C ASP A 86 -2.25 -3.11 6.70
N PHE A 87 -1.66 -3.39 7.85
CA PHE A 87 -2.34 -3.77 9.07
C PHE A 87 -1.63 -3.10 10.24
N LYS A 88 -2.31 -2.18 10.94
CA LYS A 88 -1.63 -1.36 11.96
C LYS A 88 -2.54 -0.95 13.11
N PHE A 89 -1.91 -0.66 14.24
CA PHE A 89 -2.57 -0.03 15.37
C PHE A 89 -2.64 1.50 15.20
N GLN A 90 -3.75 2.10 15.63
CA GLN A 90 -4.04 3.51 15.49
C GLN A 90 -4.72 4.05 16.76
N LEU A 91 -4.17 5.13 17.32
CA LEU A 91 -4.79 5.83 18.45
C LEU A 91 -5.95 6.71 17.98
N TYR A 92 -7.01 6.80 18.79
CA TYR A 92 -8.15 7.69 18.53
C TYR A 92 -7.72 9.16 18.38
N ASN A 93 -6.76 9.61 19.18
CA ASN A 93 -6.39 11.03 19.27
C ASN A 93 -5.08 11.41 18.57
N LYS A 94 -4.50 10.52 17.75
CA LYS A 94 -3.25 10.82 17.02
C LYS A 94 -3.44 10.67 15.53
N LYS A 95 -2.91 11.65 14.78
CA LYS A 95 -2.97 11.65 13.31
C LYS A 95 -1.83 10.87 12.65
N ASN A 96 -0.70 10.74 13.34
CA ASN A 96 0.47 10.08 12.79
C ASN A 96 0.43 8.59 13.11
N PRO A 97 0.71 7.71 12.12
CA PRO A 97 0.84 6.30 12.38
C PRO A 97 2.04 6.05 13.31
N CYS A 98 1.90 5.07 14.19
CA CYS A 98 3.04 4.50 14.89
C CYS A 98 4.06 3.96 13.88
N HIS A 99 5.35 4.02 14.22
CA HIS A 99 6.41 3.24 13.59
C HIS A 99 7.61 3.14 14.53
N ASN A 100 8.38 2.06 14.42
CA ASN A 100 9.64 1.89 15.13
C ASN A 100 10.68 1.25 14.20
N PHE A 101 11.56 2.08 13.63
CA PHE A 101 12.65 1.61 12.76
C PHE A 101 13.89 1.13 13.51
N THR A 102 13.88 1.15 14.86
CA THR A 102 15.00 0.64 15.66
C THR A 102 14.81 -0.81 16.09
N VAL A 103 13.64 -1.42 15.86
CA VAL A 103 13.48 -2.85 16.09
C VAL A 103 14.05 -3.65 14.93
N ASP A 104 14.65 -4.78 15.24
CA ASP A 104 15.10 -5.71 14.22
C ASP A 104 13.92 -6.55 13.73
N PHE A 105 14.02 -6.97 12.46
CA PHE A 105 13.10 -7.91 11.84
C PHE A 105 13.81 -9.26 11.70
N ASN A 106 13.18 -10.32 12.20
CA ASN A 106 13.67 -11.68 12.06
C ASN A 106 12.85 -12.46 11.01
N GLU A 107 13.44 -12.62 9.81
CA GLU A 107 12.84 -13.37 8.70
C GLU A 107 12.60 -14.86 9.04
N GLU A 108 13.46 -15.47 9.87
CA GLU A 108 13.33 -16.89 10.21
C GLU A 108 12.01 -17.19 10.92
N LYS A 109 11.48 -16.22 11.70
CA LYS A 109 10.19 -16.37 12.39
C LYS A 109 9.01 -16.49 11.42
N ILE A 110 9.07 -15.85 10.26
CA ILE A 110 7.98 -15.86 9.28
C ILE A 110 8.16 -16.92 8.19
N SER A 111 9.29 -17.63 8.18
CA SER A 111 9.63 -18.64 7.15
C SER A 111 8.53 -19.67 6.92
N SER A 112 7.83 -20.10 7.98
CA SER A 112 6.74 -21.08 7.91
C SER A 112 5.45 -20.58 7.25
N ILE A 113 5.26 -19.26 7.16
CA ILE A 113 4.08 -18.60 6.57
C ILE A 113 4.45 -17.75 5.36
N GLN A 114 5.67 -17.90 4.84
CA GLN A 114 6.22 -17.04 3.82
C GLN A 114 5.39 -17.04 2.54
N SER A 115 4.93 -18.22 2.11
CA SER A 115 4.07 -18.37 0.93
C SER A 115 2.72 -17.66 1.08
N SER A 116 2.17 -17.63 2.30
CA SER A 116 0.92 -16.92 2.57
C SER A 116 1.13 -15.41 2.60
N ILE A 117 2.29 -14.94 3.06
CA ILE A 117 2.67 -13.52 2.96
C ILE A 117 2.81 -13.14 1.49
N ASP A 118 3.52 -13.93 0.68
CA ASP A 118 3.68 -13.66 -0.77
C ASP A 118 2.35 -13.60 -1.52
N GLU A 119 1.41 -14.45 -1.14
CA GLU A 119 0.11 -14.53 -1.78
C GLU A 119 -0.82 -13.39 -1.38
N LYS A 120 -0.80 -12.97 -0.11
CA LYS A 120 -1.84 -12.11 0.47
C LYS A 120 -1.38 -10.70 0.82
N TRP A 121 -0.10 -10.50 1.10
CA TRP A 121 0.45 -9.15 1.25
C TRP A 121 0.87 -8.62 -0.12
N GLY A 122 0.37 -7.44 -0.48
CA GLY A 122 0.65 -6.85 -1.78
C GLY A 122 2.14 -6.56 -1.91
N SER A 123 2.88 -7.36 -2.68
CA SER A 123 4.29 -7.05 -2.94
C SER A 123 4.44 -6.03 -4.08
N SER A 124 5.22 -4.98 -3.85
CA SER A 124 5.68 -4.11 -4.92
C SER A 124 6.60 -4.92 -5.83
N PRO A 125 6.45 -4.87 -7.17
CA PRO A 125 7.31 -5.63 -8.09
C PRO A 125 8.80 -5.28 -7.97
N ASN A 126 9.12 -4.15 -7.32
CA ASN A 126 10.48 -3.68 -7.12
C ASN A 126 11.09 -4.07 -5.77
N TRP A 127 10.32 -4.71 -4.87
CA TRP A 127 10.76 -5.00 -3.52
C TRP A 127 10.91 -6.51 -3.34
N LYS A 128 12.06 -6.91 -2.79
CA LYS A 128 12.20 -8.29 -2.31
C LYS A 128 11.29 -8.50 -1.11
N LEU A 129 10.78 -9.71 -0.95
CA LEU A 129 9.90 -10.11 0.14
C LEU A 129 10.44 -9.77 1.53
N TYR A 130 11.74 -10.01 1.76
CA TYR A 130 12.44 -9.58 2.97
C TYR A 130 12.31 -8.07 3.21
N GLN A 131 12.56 -7.25 2.18
CA GLN A 131 12.52 -5.78 2.30
C GLN A 131 11.12 -5.28 2.60
N MET A 132 10.11 -5.90 1.96
CA MET A 132 8.70 -5.60 2.24
C MET A 132 8.33 -5.97 3.68
N SER A 133 8.65 -7.20 4.09
CA SER A 133 8.29 -7.70 5.42
C SER A 133 9.01 -6.92 6.53
N ASP A 134 10.30 -6.61 6.34
CA ASP A 134 11.08 -5.76 7.26
C ASP A 134 10.48 -4.35 7.39
N PHE A 135 10.14 -3.72 6.26
CA PHE A 135 9.52 -2.40 6.27
C PHE A 135 8.13 -2.43 6.92
N THR A 136 7.28 -3.39 6.56
CA THR A 136 5.94 -3.54 7.13
C THR A 136 6.01 -3.79 8.63
N TRP A 137 6.94 -4.62 9.09
CA TRP A 137 7.16 -4.85 10.52
C TRP A 137 7.59 -3.57 11.23
N LYS A 138 8.64 -2.90 10.76
CA LYS A 138 9.14 -1.67 11.40
C LYS A 138 8.13 -0.53 11.34
N PHE A 139 7.40 -0.39 10.24
CA PHE A 139 6.46 0.71 10.05
C PHE A 139 5.12 0.47 10.76
N SER A 140 4.59 -0.75 10.75
CA SER A 140 3.23 -1.03 11.22
C SER A 140 3.21 -2.04 12.38
N GLY A 141 3.95 -3.15 12.26
CA GLY A 141 3.83 -4.28 13.19
C GLY A 141 4.47 -4.07 14.56
N SER A 142 5.65 -3.45 14.59
CA SER A 142 6.44 -3.19 15.81
C SER A 142 5.72 -2.35 16.86
N CYS A 143 4.64 -1.70 16.47
CA CYS A 143 3.74 -0.93 17.32
C CYS A 143 2.79 -1.79 18.14
N SER A 144 2.71 -3.08 17.85
CA SER A 144 1.87 -4.05 18.54
C SER A 144 2.69 -4.97 19.46
N LEU A 145 3.95 -4.64 19.74
CA LEU A 145 4.86 -5.46 20.55
C LEU A 145 4.36 -5.76 21.97
N ARG A 146 3.40 -4.98 22.49
CA ARG A 146 2.81 -5.21 23.81
C ARG A 146 1.52 -6.03 23.79
N ILE A 147 0.94 -6.25 22.61
CA ILE A 147 -0.26 -7.08 22.45
C ILE A 147 0.19 -8.52 22.26
N PRO A 148 -0.07 -9.45 23.20
CA PRO A 148 0.49 -10.80 23.16
C PRO A 148 0.14 -11.60 21.90
N GLU A 149 -0.99 -11.28 21.25
CA GLU A 149 -1.40 -11.88 19.98
C GLU A 149 -0.63 -11.35 18.76
N LEU A 150 0.24 -10.34 18.93
CA LEU A 150 0.96 -9.61 17.87
C LEU A 150 2.40 -9.24 18.25
N ASP A 151 2.91 -9.74 19.38
CA ASP A 151 4.17 -9.31 20.01
C ASP A 151 5.46 -9.80 19.29
N ASP A 152 5.31 -10.44 18.14
CA ASP A 152 6.40 -10.83 17.25
C ASP A 152 5.96 -10.82 15.78
N GLU A 153 6.95 -10.95 14.90
CA GLU A 153 6.78 -10.94 13.45
C GLU A 153 5.79 -12.03 12.98
N PHE A 154 5.96 -13.26 13.46
CA PHE A 154 5.12 -14.39 13.07
C PHE A 154 3.67 -14.13 13.42
N LYS A 155 3.40 -13.79 14.68
CA LYS A 155 2.06 -13.52 15.20
C LYS A 155 1.41 -12.36 14.47
N PHE A 156 2.14 -11.29 14.21
CA PHE A 156 1.64 -10.14 13.48
C PHE A 156 1.22 -10.48 12.05
N PHE A 157 2.11 -11.08 11.27
CA PHE A 157 1.78 -11.47 9.89
C PHE A 157 0.68 -12.53 9.86
N LYS A 158 0.76 -13.54 10.73
CA LYS A 158 -0.27 -14.58 10.82
C LYS A 158 -1.64 -13.99 11.15
N LYS A 159 -1.74 -13.07 12.11
CA LYS A 159 -3.01 -12.43 12.46
C LYS A 159 -3.59 -11.63 11.30
N SER A 160 -2.75 -10.86 10.60
CA SER A 160 -3.20 -10.09 9.43
C SER A 160 -3.77 -10.99 8.32
N ILE A 161 -3.12 -12.13 8.06
CA ILE A 161 -3.57 -13.16 7.11
C ILE A 161 -4.87 -13.80 7.58
N ASP A 162 -4.98 -14.13 8.86
CA ASP A 162 -6.20 -14.72 9.43
C ASP A 162 -7.39 -13.77 9.33
N LEU A 163 -7.17 -12.46 9.51
CA LEU A 163 -8.21 -11.47 9.33
C LEU A 163 -8.60 -11.31 7.85
N TYR A 164 -7.63 -11.31 6.94
CA TYR A 164 -7.89 -11.31 5.50
C TYR A 164 -8.76 -12.51 5.10
N ASP A 165 -8.40 -13.71 5.55
CA ASP A 165 -9.15 -14.94 5.27
C ASP A 165 -10.52 -14.94 5.94
N LYS A 166 -10.62 -14.46 7.18
CA LYS A 166 -11.88 -14.37 7.92
C LYS A 166 -12.90 -13.50 7.19
N PHE A 167 -12.49 -12.35 6.66
CA PHE A 167 -13.40 -11.44 5.98
C PHE A 167 -13.65 -11.82 4.52
N SER A 168 -12.68 -12.47 3.85
CA SER A 168 -12.85 -13.04 2.50
C SER A 168 -13.59 -12.12 1.52
N ILE A 169 -13.21 -10.83 1.49
CA ILE A 169 -13.97 -9.78 0.79
C ILE A 169 -14.27 -10.13 -0.67
N GLY A 170 -13.27 -10.61 -1.42
CA GLY A 170 -13.46 -10.97 -2.83
C GLY A 170 -14.56 -12.04 -3.01
N LYS A 171 -14.46 -13.15 -2.28
CA LYS A 171 -15.47 -14.22 -2.31
C LYS A 171 -16.85 -13.73 -1.85
N ASN A 172 -16.90 -12.90 -0.81
CA ASN A 172 -18.16 -12.39 -0.32
C ASN A 172 -18.87 -11.48 -1.33
N LEU A 173 -18.13 -10.66 -2.07
CA LEU A 173 -18.67 -9.86 -3.16
C LEU A 173 -19.17 -10.77 -4.30
N GLU A 174 -18.40 -11.79 -4.68
CA GLU A 174 -18.80 -12.77 -5.70
C GLU A 174 -20.08 -13.53 -5.31
N ASP A 175 -20.21 -13.97 -4.06
CA ASP A 175 -21.40 -14.64 -3.52
C ASP A 175 -22.66 -13.74 -3.52
N LYS A 176 -22.49 -12.44 -3.78
CA LYS A 176 -23.55 -11.42 -3.92
C LYS A 176 -23.72 -10.92 -5.36
N ASP A 177 -23.16 -11.63 -6.33
CA ASP A 177 -23.15 -11.25 -7.75
C ASP A 177 -22.44 -9.91 -8.03
N ILE A 178 -21.58 -9.47 -7.10
CA ILE A 178 -20.69 -8.31 -7.24
C ILE A 178 -19.33 -8.81 -7.73
N ILE A 179 -19.20 -8.91 -9.04
CA ILE A 179 -18.03 -9.47 -9.72
C ILE A 179 -17.18 -8.38 -10.37
N ILE A 180 -15.88 -8.66 -10.49
CA ILE A 180 -14.92 -7.76 -11.12
C ILE A 180 -15.35 -7.47 -12.57
N GLY A 181 -15.21 -6.22 -12.98
CA GLY A 181 -15.62 -5.74 -14.30
C GLY A 181 -17.10 -5.31 -14.40
N GLY A 182 -17.88 -5.43 -13.32
CA GLY A 182 -19.24 -4.93 -13.25
C GLY A 182 -19.34 -3.47 -12.77
N ASP A 183 -20.51 -2.89 -12.95
CA ASP A 183 -20.88 -1.56 -12.47
C ASP A 183 -21.89 -1.71 -11.32
N TYR A 184 -21.56 -1.14 -10.16
CA TYR A 184 -22.36 -1.31 -8.94
C TYR A 184 -22.52 0.02 -8.21
N SER A 185 -23.64 0.15 -7.50
CA SER A 185 -23.80 1.22 -6.53
C SER A 185 -22.88 1.00 -5.33
N ILE A 186 -22.43 2.09 -4.72
CA ILE A 186 -21.64 2.02 -3.49
C ILE A 186 -22.43 1.44 -2.33
N GLU A 187 -23.75 1.64 -2.31
CA GLU A 187 -24.65 1.05 -1.34
C GLU A 187 -24.70 -0.47 -1.50
N GLU A 188 -24.79 -0.99 -2.73
CA GLU A 188 -24.77 -2.44 -3.00
C GLU A 188 -23.48 -3.08 -2.49
N ILE A 189 -22.32 -2.48 -2.81
CA ILE A 189 -21.01 -2.96 -2.34
C ILE A 189 -20.93 -2.89 -0.81
N SER A 190 -21.35 -1.77 -0.23
CA SER A 190 -21.33 -1.52 1.21
C SER A 190 -22.18 -2.52 2.00
N ASP A 191 -23.38 -2.85 1.49
CA ASP A 191 -24.30 -3.79 2.12
C ASP A 191 -23.80 -5.23 2.02
N ALA A 192 -23.21 -5.61 0.88
CA ALA A 192 -22.57 -6.93 0.73
C ALA A 192 -21.47 -7.14 1.79
N ILE A 193 -20.57 -6.17 1.92
CA ILE A 193 -19.45 -6.21 2.89
C ILE A 193 -19.95 -6.16 4.34
N SER A 194 -20.99 -5.40 4.63
CA SER A 194 -21.54 -5.28 5.99
C SER A 194 -21.94 -6.64 6.58
N GLY A 195 -22.40 -7.58 5.74
CA GLY A 195 -22.73 -8.93 6.14
C GLY A 195 -21.57 -9.69 6.79
N VAL A 196 -20.36 -9.61 6.23
CA VAL A 196 -19.17 -10.28 6.80
C VAL A 196 -18.54 -9.52 7.97
N LEU A 197 -18.89 -8.24 8.13
CA LEU A 197 -18.44 -7.40 9.23
C LEU A 197 -19.43 -7.33 10.40
N GLY A 198 -20.42 -8.23 10.43
CA GLY A 198 -21.39 -8.32 11.51
C GLY A 198 -22.29 -7.08 11.63
N GLY A 199 -22.62 -6.45 10.49
CA GLY A 199 -23.43 -5.24 10.43
C GLY A 199 -22.65 -3.93 10.55
N ASN A 200 -21.32 -3.99 10.70
CA ASN A 200 -20.46 -2.81 10.61
C ASN A 200 -20.10 -2.50 9.16
N TYR A 201 -19.82 -1.23 8.88
CA TYR A 201 -19.44 -0.78 7.54
C TYR A 201 -17.94 -0.54 7.42
N ALA A 202 -17.35 -1.06 6.35
CA ALA A 202 -16.01 -0.67 5.93
C ALA A 202 -16.01 0.73 5.30
N GLN A 203 -14.85 1.39 5.30
CA GLN A 203 -14.65 2.57 4.47
C GLN A 203 -14.19 2.12 3.09
N LEU A 204 -14.93 2.53 2.06
CA LEU A 204 -14.67 2.17 0.66
C LEU A 204 -13.85 3.27 -0.02
N GLY A 205 -12.73 2.87 -0.58
CA GLY A 205 -11.82 3.74 -1.32
C GLY A 205 -11.99 3.58 -2.81
N CYS A 206 -12.14 4.72 -3.49
CA CYS A 206 -12.23 4.77 -4.93
C CYS A 206 -11.04 5.55 -5.51
N THR A 207 -10.54 5.08 -6.64
CA THR A 207 -9.58 5.83 -7.45
C THR A 207 -10.26 6.43 -8.66
N GLU A 208 -9.95 7.69 -8.95
CA GLU A 208 -10.28 8.31 -10.23
C GLU A 208 -9.32 7.76 -11.28
N GLY A 209 -9.83 6.96 -12.21
CA GLY A 209 -9.07 6.41 -13.33
C GLY A 209 -9.41 7.10 -14.65
N LYS A 210 -8.42 7.20 -15.55
CA LYS A 210 -8.72 7.32 -16.98
C LYS A 210 -8.93 5.91 -17.52
N ASN A 211 -10.18 5.48 -17.65
CA ASN A 211 -10.46 4.36 -18.53
C ASN A 211 -10.34 4.89 -19.97
N TRP A 212 -9.67 4.18 -20.87
CA TRP A 212 -9.57 4.66 -22.26
C TRP A 212 -10.83 4.34 -23.07
N TRP A 213 -11.72 3.48 -22.52
CA TRP A 213 -13.02 3.09 -23.11
C TRP A 213 -14.26 3.64 -22.37
N LYS A 214 -14.11 4.15 -21.15
CA LYS A 214 -15.15 4.86 -20.39
C LYS A 214 -14.68 6.30 -20.17
N ASP A 215 -15.58 7.27 -20.21
CA ASP A 215 -15.26 8.69 -20.07
C ASP A 215 -14.27 8.98 -18.94
N LEU A 216 -13.42 10.00 -19.15
CA LEU A 216 -12.57 10.58 -18.13
C LEU A 216 -13.45 10.89 -16.89
N ASN A 217 -13.11 10.32 -15.73
CA ASN A 217 -13.76 10.47 -14.41
C ASN A 217 -14.70 9.34 -13.95
N TYR A 218 -14.63 8.13 -14.51
CA TYR A 218 -15.36 6.99 -13.91
C TYR A 218 -14.66 6.51 -12.62
N PRO A 219 -15.31 6.57 -11.44
CA PRO A 219 -14.71 6.10 -10.19
C PRO A 219 -14.58 4.59 -10.18
N ARG A 220 -13.44 4.10 -9.69
CA ARG A 220 -13.11 2.67 -9.63
C ARG A 220 -12.93 2.24 -8.19
N PHE A 221 -13.72 1.25 -7.76
CA PHE A 221 -13.62 0.68 -6.42
C PHE A 221 -12.47 -0.32 -6.38
N ASN A 222 -11.46 -0.03 -5.55
CA ASN A 222 -10.26 -0.85 -5.45
C ASN A 222 -9.56 -0.80 -4.08
N GLU A 223 -10.09 -0.06 -3.10
CA GLU A 223 -9.53 -0.01 -1.76
C GLU A 223 -10.63 -0.19 -0.71
N LEU A 224 -10.31 -0.84 0.39
CA LEU A 224 -11.23 -1.11 1.48
C LEU A 224 -10.51 -1.03 2.82
N ILE A 225 -11.15 -0.42 3.81
CA ILE A 225 -10.58 -0.22 5.14
C ILE A 225 -11.53 -0.76 6.19
N ILE A 226 -11.07 -1.74 6.96
CA ILE A 226 -11.80 -2.34 8.08
C ILE A 226 -11.19 -1.81 9.39
N PHE A 227 -12.07 -1.30 10.25
CA PHE A 227 -11.70 -0.88 11.61
C PHE A 227 -12.01 -2.02 12.58
N LEU A 228 -11.07 -2.29 13.48
CA LEU A 228 -11.13 -3.42 14.40
C LEU A 228 -10.83 -2.95 15.82
N ASP A 229 -11.51 -3.49 16.82
CA ASP A 229 -11.11 -3.30 18.22
C ASP A 229 -9.81 -4.05 18.55
N LYS A 230 -9.34 -3.95 19.80
CA LYS A 230 -8.15 -4.66 20.29
C LYS A 230 -8.32 -6.18 20.32
N GLN A 231 -9.54 -6.69 20.20
CA GLN A 231 -9.88 -8.11 20.10
C GLN A 231 -10.08 -8.54 18.63
N PHE A 232 -9.79 -7.65 17.69
CA PHE A 232 -9.91 -7.87 16.25
C PHE A 232 -11.35 -8.12 15.77
N SER A 233 -12.34 -7.55 16.46
CA SER A 233 -13.74 -7.52 16.03
C SER A 233 -14.03 -6.25 15.24
N PRO A 234 -14.83 -6.31 14.15
CA PRO A 234 -15.24 -5.12 13.40
C PRO A 234 -15.91 -4.09 14.29
N ILE A 235 -15.50 -2.83 14.13
CA ILE A 235 -16.12 -1.67 14.78
C ILE A 235 -16.49 -0.62 13.74
N LYS A 236 -17.42 0.26 14.12
CA LYS A 236 -17.72 1.46 13.34
C LYS A 236 -16.47 2.33 13.19
N ASN A 237 -16.29 2.94 12.01
CA ASN A 237 -15.23 3.93 11.80
C ASN A 237 -15.27 4.98 12.93
N PRO A 238 -14.19 5.11 13.72
CA PRO A 238 -14.15 6.00 14.88
C PRO A 238 -13.93 7.48 14.55
N GLY A 239 -14.23 7.89 13.31
CA GLY A 239 -13.90 9.22 12.80
C GLY A 239 -12.47 9.33 12.27
N TRP A 240 -11.81 8.19 12.05
CA TRP A 240 -10.49 8.15 11.44
C TRP A 240 -10.60 8.46 9.94
N ARG A 241 -9.66 9.27 9.45
CA ARG A 241 -9.50 9.57 8.03
C ARG A 241 -8.04 9.37 7.66
N LYS A 242 -7.77 8.73 6.52
CA LYS A 242 -6.42 8.62 5.98
C LYS A 242 -5.88 10.02 5.68
N HIS A 243 -4.73 10.36 6.24
CA HIS A 243 -4.04 11.61 5.94
C HIS A 243 -2.94 11.35 4.90
N GLY A 244 -3.01 12.04 3.76
CA GLY A 244 -2.02 11.96 2.68
C GLY A 244 -2.42 11.02 1.54
N TYR A 245 -2.37 11.56 0.31
CA TYR A 245 -2.72 10.97 -0.98
C TYR A 245 -4.17 10.50 -1.17
N ARG A 246 -4.90 11.30 -1.97
CA ARG A 246 -6.08 11.02 -2.84
C ARG A 246 -6.82 9.67 -2.67
N LEU A 247 -7.14 9.26 -1.46
CA LEU A 247 -8.30 8.40 -1.25
C LEU A 247 -9.50 9.32 -1.23
N GLN A 248 -10.21 9.37 -2.35
CA GLN A 248 -11.57 9.84 -2.29
C GLN A 248 -12.38 8.68 -1.73
N ASP A 249 -13.00 8.90 -0.57
CA ASP A 249 -14.12 8.08 -0.17
C ASP A 249 -15.05 7.97 -1.38
N CYS A 250 -15.45 6.76 -1.71
CA CYS A 250 -16.39 6.59 -2.80
C CYS A 250 -17.63 7.45 -2.52
N GLN A 251 -17.98 8.32 -3.47
CA GLN A 251 -19.12 9.20 -3.29
C GLN A 251 -20.40 8.37 -3.20
N ARG A 252 -21.27 8.72 -2.27
CA ARG A 252 -22.59 8.08 -2.14
C ARG A 252 -23.44 8.39 -3.38
N ASN A 253 -24.34 7.48 -3.73
CA ASN A 253 -25.20 7.56 -4.91
C ASN A 253 -24.43 7.62 -6.25
N VAL A 254 -23.21 7.10 -6.29
CA VAL A 254 -22.42 6.99 -7.52
C VAL A 254 -22.24 5.52 -7.86
N THR A 255 -22.41 5.19 -9.14
CA THR A 255 -22.03 3.90 -9.69
C THR A 255 -20.52 3.86 -9.88
N VAL A 256 -19.90 2.81 -9.37
CA VAL A 256 -18.46 2.58 -9.48
C VAL A 256 -18.20 1.34 -10.31
N TYR A 257 -17.09 1.36 -11.02
CA TYR A 257 -16.59 0.19 -11.69
C TYR A 257 -15.85 -0.65 -10.65
N TYR A 258 -16.22 -1.92 -10.50
CA TYR A 258 -15.40 -2.85 -9.73
C TYR A 258 -14.17 -3.18 -10.59
N ASP A 259 -13.06 -2.53 -10.26
CA ASP A 259 -11.85 -2.44 -11.10
C ASP A 259 -11.31 -3.83 -11.47
N VAL A 260 -10.76 -3.94 -12.68
CA VAL A 260 -10.04 -5.13 -13.16
C VAL A 260 -8.57 -4.97 -12.81
#